data_AF-A0A6G0W3Y7-F1
#
_entry.id   AF-A0A6G0W3Y7-F1
#
_cell.length_a   1.000
_cell.length_b   1.000
_cell.length_c   1.000
_cell.angle_alpha   90.00
_cell.angle_beta   90.00
_cell.angle_gamma   90.00
#
_symmetry.space_group_name_H-M   'P 1'
#
loop_
_entity.id
_entity.type
_entity.pdbx_description
1 polymer ?
#
loop_
_entity_poly.entity_id
_entity_poly.type
_entity_poly.pdbx_seq_one_letter_code
_entity_poly.pdbx_strand_id
1 'polypeptide(L)'
;MRFNIDKVHKELTSRFDLINFDNDYSRKTCKILYKNNFIKSITIDSRSNVDVIFIELMASECVSYLSAKLDLPLIYVTPPPLISYVEHSVLGHFPNPAVVSHVLDDHSIPRTMIDRFTYTVLLFYTIFLLQYKSWSARLFDIQAFDQIEPIKPSIIFSNALFISDATRPILPNVIQFGVIHLSQPKKNT
;
A
#
# COMPACT_ATOMS: atom_id res chain seq x y z
N MET A 1 -4.35 10.44 -34.11
CA MET A 1 -3.84 10.82 -32.79
C MET A 1 -2.35 10.45 -32.76
N ARG A 2 -1.43 11.43 -32.74
CA ARG A 2 0.01 11.15 -32.69
C ARG A 2 0.38 10.92 -31.22
N PHE A 3 0.63 9.66 -30.84
CA PHE A 3 1.24 9.35 -29.55
C PHE A 3 2.68 9.91 -29.58
N ASN A 4 2.94 10.93 -28.75
CA ASN A 4 4.29 11.44 -28.57
C ASN A 4 5.02 10.50 -27.60
N ILE A 5 5.90 9.67 -28.16
CA ILE A 5 6.63 8.62 -27.45
C ILE A 5 7.47 9.22 -26.31
N ASP A 6 8.05 10.40 -26.51
CA ASP A 6 8.88 11.06 -25.50
C ASP A 6 8.06 11.53 -24.30
N LYS A 7 6.85 12.03 -24.54
CA LYS A 7 5.93 12.44 -23.47
C LYS A 7 5.48 11.23 -22.65
N VAL A 8 5.09 10.15 -23.34
CA VAL A 8 4.68 8.89 -22.70
C VAL A 8 5.82 8.29 -21.89
N HIS A 9 7.04 8.30 -22.43
CA HIS A 9 8.22 7.82 -21.73
C HIS A 9 8.49 8.64 -20.46
N LYS A 10 8.45 9.97 -20.53
CA LYS A 10 8.68 10.84 -19.36
C LYS A 10 7.66 10.61 -18.24
N GLU A 11 6.37 10.51 -18.57
CA GLU A 11 5.33 10.26 -17.57
C GLU A 11 5.46 8.86 -16.93
N LEU A 12 5.75 7.83 -17.73
CA LEU A 12 6.00 6.49 -17.22
C LEU A 12 7.25 6.42 -16.32
N THR A 13 8.34 7.10 -16.70
CA THR A 13 9.57 7.17 -15.90
C THR A 13 9.32 7.89 -14.57
N SER A 14 8.55 8.99 -14.57
CA SER A 14 8.19 9.68 -13.33
C SER A 14 7.35 8.79 -12.40
N ARG A 15 6.40 8.02 -12.95
CA ARG A 15 5.58 7.07 -12.18
C ARG A 15 6.44 5.92 -11.63
N PHE A 16 7.41 5.46 -12.42
CA PHE A 16 8.39 4.44 -12.00
C PHE A 16 9.26 4.93 -10.85
N ASP A 17 9.80 6.14 -10.93
CA ASP A 17 10.63 6.72 -9.88
C ASP A 17 9.87 6.83 -8.56
N LEU A 18 8.58 7.19 -8.61
CA LEU A 18 7.73 7.25 -7.42
C LEU A 18 7.54 5.87 -6.77
N ILE A 19 7.18 4.84 -7.55
CA ILE A 19 7.01 3.48 -7.01
C ILE A 19 8.32 2.96 -6.40
N ASN A 20 9.45 3.23 -7.06
CA ASN A 20 10.75 2.84 -6.53
C ASN A 20 11.07 3.55 -5.22
N PHE A 21 10.82 4.85 -5.16
CA PHE A 21 11.01 5.66 -3.97
C PHE A 21 10.14 5.13 -2.82
N ASP A 22 8.84 4.91 -3.05
CA ASP A 22 7.92 4.43 -2.03
C ASP A 22 8.30 3.03 -1.53
N ASN A 23 8.69 2.13 -2.43
CA ASN A 23 9.11 0.78 -2.05
C ASN A 23 10.40 0.79 -1.24
N ASP A 24 11.42 1.55 -1.68
CA ASP A 24 12.70 1.66 -0.97
C ASP A 24 12.51 2.34 0.39
N TYR A 25 11.70 3.41 0.44
CA TYR A 25 11.34 4.09 1.68
C TYR A 25 10.64 3.14 2.65
N SER A 26 9.60 2.43 2.19
CA SER A 26 8.86 1.45 2.99
C SER A 26 9.79 0.35 3.54
N ARG A 27 10.66 -0.22 2.70
CA ARG A 27 11.63 -1.24 3.13
C ARG A 27 12.66 -0.70 4.12
N LYS A 28 13.18 0.52 3.92
CA LYS A 28 14.11 1.17 4.86
C LYS A 28 13.44 1.38 6.22
N THR A 29 12.21 1.86 6.24
CA THR A 29 11.43 2.04 7.48
C THR A 29 11.21 0.70 8.19
N CYS A 30 10.88 -0.36 7.45
CA CYS A 30 10.79 -1.72 8.02
C CYS A 30 12.12 -2.19 8.62
N LYS A 31 13.26 -1.98 7.94
CA LYS A 31 14.58 -2.32 8.51
C LYS A 31 14.87 -1.57 9.81
N ILE A 32 14.48 -0.30 9.90
CA ILE A 32 14.63 0.50 11.13
C ILE A 32 13.72 -0.06 12.23
N LEU A 33 12.46 -0.36 11.90
CA LEU A 33 11.49 -0.94 12.84
C LEU A 33 11.99 -2.26 13.43
N TYR A 34 12.49 -3.18 12.61
CA TYR A 34 13.00 -4.47 13.09
C TYR A 34 14.34 -4.39 13.83
N LYS A 35 15.10 -3.30 13.64
CA LYS A 35 16.30 -3.05 14.44
C LYS A 35 15.98 -2.47 15.82
N ASN A 36 14.79 -1.89 16.02
CA ASN A 36 14.38 -1.28 17.27
C ASN A 36 14.34 -2.31 18.42
N ASN A 37 14.97 -1.97 19.54
CA ASN A 37 15.06 -2.84 20.71
C ASN A 37 13.68 -3.15 21.33
N PHE A 38 12.74 -2.20 21.27
CA PHE A 38 11.37 -2.39 21.77
C PHE A 38 10.59 -3.45 20.96
N ILE A 39 10.67 -3.38 19.63
CA ILE A 39 10.04 -4.37 18.77
C ILE A 39 10.68 -5.74 18.96
N LYS A 40 12.02 -5.79 19.08
CA LYS A 40 12.73 -7.03 19.40
C LYS A 40 12.33 -7.61 20.76
N SER A 41 12.19 -6.78 21.79
CA SER A 41 11.79 -7.25 23.12
C SER A 41 10.37 -7.81 23.11
N ILE A 42 9.42 -7.16 22.43
CA ILE A 42 8.04 -7.68 22.25
C ILE A 42 8.05 -9.01 21.51
N THR A 43 8.92 -9.13 20.50
CA THR A 43 9.01 -10.35 19.68
C THR A 43 9.61 -11.54 20.42
N ILE A 44 10.44 -11.30 21.44
CA ILE A 44 11.10 -12.33 22.25
C ILE A 44 10.28 -12.64 23.50
N ASP A 45 9.68 -11.62 24.11
CA ASP A 45 8.90 -11.72 25.32
C ASP A 45 7.43 -11.97 24.98
N SER A 46 7.04 -13.25 25.06
CA SER A 46 5.66 -13.72 24.85
C SER A 46 4.66 -13.20 25.90
N ARG A 47 5.12 -12.41 26.89
CA ARG A 47 4.28 -11.78 27.93
C ARG A 47 3.93 -10.32 27.66
N SER A 48 4.33 -9.77 26.50
CA SER A 48 3.87 -8.44 26.12
C SER A 48 2.36 -8.47 25.87
N ASN A 49 1.59 -7.73 26.69
CA ASN A 49 0.13 -7.63 26.61
C ASN A 49 -0.29 -6.79 25.37
N VAL A 50 0.01 -7.28 24.17
CA VAL A 50 -0.37 -6.65 22.91
C VAL A 50 -1.38 -7.54 22.23
N ASP A 51 -2.59 -7.03 22.04
CA ASP A 51 -3.69 -7.80 21.45
C ASP A 51 -3.86 -7.56 19.95
N VAL A 52 -3.29 -6.47 19.41
CA VAL A 52 -3.51 -6.04 18.02
C VAL A 52 -2.37 -5.15 17.51
N ILE A 53 -2.11 -5.22 16.20
CA ILE A 53 -1.10 -4.40 15.53
C ILE A 53 -1.80 -3.45 14.55
N PHE A 54 -1.64 -2.15 14.79
CA PHE A 54 -2.01 -1.10 13.84
C PHE A 54 -0.77 -0.63 13.09
N ILE A 55 -0.82 -0.65 11.76
CA ILE A 55 0.31 -0.19 10.94
C ILE A 55 -0.17 0.54 9.69
N GLU A 56 0.61 1.52 9.27
CA GLU A 56 0.39 2.19 8.00
C GLU A 56 0.69 1.26 6.81
N LEU A 57 -0.25 1.15 5.88
CA LEU A 57 -0.04 0.48 4.60
C LEU A 57 0.42 1.49 3.56
N MET A 58 1.71 1.44 3.21
CA MET A 58 2.31 2.18 2.10
C MET A 58 2.52 1.24 0.90
N ALA A 59 3.76 1.09 0.41
CA ALA A 59 4.09 0.33 -0.80
C ALA A 59 4.60 -1.11 -0.56
N SER A 60 4.82 -1.52 0.70
CA SER A 60 5.25 -2.88 1.04
C SER A 60 4.53 -3.40 2.27
N GLU A 61 4.19 -4.69 2.24
CA GLU A 61 3.58 -5.41 3.36
C GLU A 61 4.63 -5.91 4.38
N CYS A 62 5.84 -5.38 4.38
CA CYS A 62 6.95 -5.89 5.20
C CYS A 62 6.64 -5.99 6.70
N VAL A 63 5.74 -5.15 7.24
CA VAL A 63 5.36 -5.20 8.66
C VAL A 63 4.42 -6.37 9.00
N SER A 64 3.77 -6.99 8.01
CA SER A 64 2.94 -8.19 8.22
C SER A 64 3.72 -9.34 8.85
N TYR A 65 5.05 -9.39 8.67
CA TYR A 65 5.94 -10.34 9.36
C TYR A 65 5.83 -10.27 10.89
N LEU A 66 5.60 -9.07 11.45
CA LEU A 66 5.46 -8.93 12.90
C LEU A 66 4.17 -9.60 13.41
N SER A 67 3.08 -9.41 12.68
CA SER A 67 1.80 -10.09 12.95
C SER A 67 1.96 -11.61 12.81
N ALA A 68 2.65 -12.08 11.77
CA ALA A 68 2.92 -13.50 11.57
C ALA A 68 3.73 -14.15 12.70
N LYS A 69 4.69 -13.40 13.25
CA LYS A 69 5.56 -13.92 14.29
C LYS A 69 4.92 -13.92 15.68
N LEU A 70 4.04 -12.95 15.95
CA LEU A 70 3.34 -12.81 17.22
C LEU A 70 1.98 -13.51 17.25
N ASP A 71 1.50 -13.99 16.10
CA ASP A 71 0.15 -14.54 15.92
C ASP A 71 -0.96 -13.55 16.36
N LEU A 72 -0.76 -12.27 16.02
CA LEU A 72 -1.69 -11.18 16.38
C LEU A 72 -2.46 -10.66 15.17
N PRO A 73 -3.71 -10.22 15.35
CA PRO A 73 -4.49 -9.62 14.28
C PRO A 73 -3.83 -8.34 13.77
N LEU A 74 -3.74 -8.25 12.44
CA LEU A 74 -3.16 -7.11 11.72
C LEU A 74 -4.25 -6.18 11.22
N ILE A 75 -4.15 -4.90 11.57
CA ILE A 75 -5.02 -3.84 11.06
C ILE A 75 -4.18 -2.84 10.29
N TYR A 76 -4.50 -2.66 9.01
CA TYR A 76 -3.87 -1.63 8.20
C TYR A 76 -4.60 -0.30 8.33
N VAL A 77 -3.85 0.79 8.33
CA VAL A 77 -4.35 2.16 8.22
C VAL A 77 -3.74 2.78 6.96
N THR A 78 -4.55 3.29 6.05
CA THR A 78 -4.08 3.97 4.84
C THR A 78 -4.43 5.46 4.92
N PRO A 79 -3.43 6.35 5.00
CA PRO A 79 -3.65 7.79 4.86
C PRO A 79 -4.19 8.21 3.47
N PRO A 80 -3.77 7.59 2.35
CA PRO A 80 -4.45 7.78 1.08
C PRO A 80 -5.65 6.82 0.93
N PRO A 81 -6.57 7.11 0.00
CA PRO A 81 -7.54 6.12 -0.45
C PRO A 81 -6.82 4.88 -0.99
N LEU A 82 -7.50 3.73 -0.93
CA LEU A 82 -6.88 2.42 -1.12
C LEU A 82 -6.03 2.34 -2.41
N ILE A 83 -4.74 2.06 -2.24
CA ILE A 83 -3.71 2.11 -3.28
C ILE A 83 -3.90 0.93 -4.26
N SER A 84 -4.30 1.24 -5.49
CA SER A 84 -4.71 0.23 -6.49
C SER A 84 -3.64 -0.82 -6.84
N TYR A 85 -2.35 -0.49 -6.73
CA TYR A 85 -1.26 -1.43 -7.03
C TYR A 85 -0.87 -2.34 -5.85
N VAL A 86 -1.26 -2.00 -4.62
CA VAL A 86 -1.04 -2.82 -3.41
C VAL A 86 -2.29 -3.61 -3.05
N GLU A 87 -3.45 -3.17 -3.52
CA GLU A 87 -4.77 -3.77 -3.30
C GLU A 87 -4.80 -5.27 -3.57
N HIS A 88 -4.24 -5.71 -4.70
CA HIS A 88 -4.17 -7.14 -5.01
C HIS A 88 -3.34 -7.92 -4.00
N SER A 89 -2.20 -7.35 -3.57
CA SER A 89 -1.32 -7.99 -2.60
C SER A 89 -1.96 -8.12 -1.23
N VAL A 90 -2.73 -7.12 -0.80
CA VAL A 90 -3.33 -7.08 0.55
C VAL A 90 -4.69 -7.76 0.61
N LEU A 91 -5.56 -7.52 -0.37
CA LEU A 91 -6.94 -8.03 -0.39
C LEU A 91 -7.10 -9.32 -1.21
N GLY A 92 -6.11 -9.67 -2.05
CA GLY A 92 -6.11 -10.91 -2.83
C GLY A 92 -6.98 -10.88 -4.10
N HIS A 93 -7.68 -9.78 -4.39
CA HIS A 93 -8.44 -9.62 -5.62
C HIS A 93 -7.83 -8.52 -6.50
N PHE A 94 -8.06 -8.59 -7.81
CA PHE A 94 -7.62 -7.54 -8.71
C PHE A 94 -8.68 -6.44 -8.82
N PRO A 95 -8.30 -5.14 -8.73
CA PRO A 95 -9.21 -4.06 -9.08
C PRO A 95 -9.49 -4.11 -10.59
N ASN A 96 -10.75 -3.92 -11.00
CA ASN A 96 -11.11 -3.89 -12.41
C ASN A 96 -10.67 -2.54 -13.04
N PRO A 97 -9.65 -2.52 -13.94
CA PRO A 97 -9.13 -1.27 -14.50
C PRO A 97 -10.11 -0.56 -15.44
N ALA A 98 -11.20 -1.22 -15.86
CA ALA A 98 -12.25 -0.59 -16.65
C ALA A 98 -13.16 0.35 -15.83
N VAL A 99 -13.20 0.15 -14.51
CA VAL A 99 -14.10 0.87 -13.58
C VAL A 99 -13.31 1.63 -12.52
N VAL A 100 -12.20 1.07 -12.03
CA VAL A 100 -11.35 1.65 -11.00
C VAL A 100 -10.18 2.38 -11.66
N SER A 101 -10.02 3.66 -11.34
CA SER A 101 -8.86 4.46 -11.76
C SER A 101 -7.59 4.01 -11.04
N HIS A 102 -6.46 4.08 -11.74
CA HIS A 102 -5.17 3.82 -11.12
C HIS A 102 -4.71 5.04 -10.31
N VAL A 103 -4.19 4.84 -9.09
CA VAL A 103 -3.75 5.93 -8.19
C VAL A 103 -2.65 6.84 -8.77
N LEU A 104 -1.91 6.35 -9.77
CA LEU A 104 -0.84 7.08 -10.45
C LEU A 104 -1.32 7.81 -11.72
N ASP A 105 -2.62 7.80 -12.01
CA ASP A 105 -3.19 8.57 -13.10
C ASP A 105 -3.87 9.84 -12.61
N ASP A 106 -3.81 10.88 -13.44
CA ASP A 106 -4.37 12.19 -13.11
C ASP A 106 -5.90 12.23 -13.20
N HIS A 107 -6.54 11.22 -13.81
CA HIS A 107 -8.00 11.20 -13.94
C HIS A 107 -8.65 10.23 -12.94
N SER A 108 -9.62 10.76 -12.20
CA SER A 108 -10.35 10.04 -11.15
C SER A 108 -11.36 9.04 -11.69
N ILE A 109 -11.82 9.18 -12.95
CA ILE A 109 -12.86 8.32 -13.55
C ILE A 109 -12.50 8.08 -15.02
N PRO A 110 -12.39 6.81 -15.47
CA PRO A 110 -12.13 6.51 -16.89
C PRO A 110 -13.31 6.93 -17.76
N ARG A 111 -13.09 7.89 -18.67
CA ARG A 111 -14.14 8.39 -19.58
C ARG A 111 -14.08 7.74 -20.95
N THR A 112 -12.88 7.39 -21.42
CA THR A 112 -12.65 6.85 -22.76
C THR A 112 -12.09 5.43 -22.72
N MET A 113 -12.15 4.70 -23.85
CA MET A 113 -11.49 3.40 -23.97
C MET A 113 -9.96 3.51 -23.86
N ILE A 114 -9.37 4.62 -24.27
CA ILE A 114 -7.92 4.85 -24.20
C ILE A 114 -7.49 4.98 -22.73
N ASP A 115 -8.28 5.66 -21.90
CA ASP A 115 -8.02 5.77 -20.47
C ASP A 115 -8.04 4.37 -19.82
N ARG A 116 -9.08 3.58 -20.11
CA ARG A 116 -9.23 2.19 -19.59
C ARG A 116 -8.06 1.29 -20.01
N PHE A 117 -7.62 1.40 -21.26
CA PHE A 117 -6.46 0.66 -21.74
C PHE A 117 -5.18 1.11 -21.02
N THR A 118 -4.99 2.41 -20.83
CA THR A 118 -3.85 2.99 -20.12
C THR A 118 -3.81 2.52 -18.66
N TYR A 119 -4.96 2.43 -17.99
CA TYR A 119 -5.04 1.94 -16.60
C TYR A 119 -4.74 0.46 -16.49
N THR A 120 -5.17 -0.32 -17.47
CA THR A 120 -4.86 -1.75 -17.54
C THR A 120 -3.35 -1.93 -17.68
N VAL A 121 -2.72 -1.25 -18.64
CA VAL A 121 -1.26 -1.31 -18.85
C VAL A 121 -0.51 -0.85 -17.60
N LEU A 122 -0.94 0.24 -16.98
CA LEU A 122 -0.31 0.77 -15.76
C LEU A 122 -0.44 -0.18 -14.58
N LEU A 123 -1.62 -0.76 -14.35
CA LEU A 123 -1.85 -1.75 -13.29
C LEU A 123 -0.97 -2.99 -13.47
N PHE A 124 -0.95 -3.57 -14.67
CA PHE A 124 -0.08 -4.72 -14.95
C PHE A 124 1.40 -4.37 -14.76
N TYR A 125 1.82 -3.21 -15.25
CA TYR A 125 3.19 -2.75 -15.12
C TYR A 125 3.62 -2.55 -13.66
N THR A 126 2.79 -1.87 -12.85
CA THR A 126 3.07 -1.64 -11.43
C THR A 126 3.13 -2.94 -10.61
N ILE A 127 2.17 -3.85 -10.82
CA ILE A 127 2.17 -5.17 -10.18
C ILE A 127 3.43 -5.96 -10.56
N PHE A 128 3.76 -5.99 -11.85
CA PHE A 128 4.97 -6.66 -12.33
C PHE A 128 6.24 -6.08 -11.70
N LEU A 129 6.35 -4.75 -11.63
CA LEU A 129 7.48 -4.08 -11.00
C LEU A 129 7.63 -4.41 -9.52
N LEU A 130 6.53 -4.35 -8.76
CA LEU A 130 6.55 -4.68 -7.33
C LEU A 130 6.89 -6.15 -7.09
N GLN A 131 6.35 -7.04 -7.91
CA GLN A 131 6.67 -8.47 -7.86
C GLN A 131 8.15 -8.72 -8.18
N TYR A 132 8.67 -8.07 -9.23
CA TYR A 132 10.07 -8.14 -9.59
C TYR A 132 10.98 -7.60 -8.48
N LYS A 133 10.60 -6.50 -7.82
CA LYS A 133 11.34 -5.93 -6.67
C LYS A 133 11.32 -6.86 -5.47
N SER A 134 10.17 -7.43 -5.13
CA SER A 134 10.03 -8.41 -4.05
C SER A 134 10.90 -9.64 -4.33
N TRP A 135 10.84 -10.17 -5.55
CA TRP A 135 11.68 -11.28 -5.98
C TRP A 135 13.18 -10.95 -5.96
N SER A 136 13.58 -9.79 -6.49
CA SER A 136 14.96 -9.32 -6.48
C SER A 136 15.48 -9.14 -5.06
N ALA A 137 14.66 -8.61 -4.15
CA ALA A 137 15.03 -8.45 -2.74
C ALA A 137 15.29 -9.81 -2.07
N ARG A 138 14.47 -10.83 -2.37
CA ARG A 138 14.68 -12.21 -1.90
C ARG A 138 15.96 -12.87 -2.43
N LEU A 139 16.61 -12.32 -3.46
CA LEU A 139 17.86 -12.83 -4.00
C LEU A 139 19.09 -12.07 -3.50
N PHE A 140 19.03 -10.74 -3.47
CA PHE A 140 20.20 -9.89 -3.25
C PHE A 140 20.27 -9.25 -1.86
N ASP A 141 19.14 -9.08 -1.17
CA ASP A 141 19.05 -8.35 0.12
C ASP A 141 17.97 -8.99 1.01
N ILE A 142 18.20 -10.26 1.36
CA ILE A 142 17.28 -11.07 2.15
C ILE A 142 17.15 -10.46 3.55
N GLN A 143 15.95 -9.97 3.88
CA GLN A 143 15.60 -9.55 5.23
C GLN A 143 14.70 -10.58 5.90
N ALA A 144 14.60 -10.53 7.23
CA ALA A 144 13.76 -11.46 8.01
C ALA A 144 12.28 -11.42 7.56
N PHE A 145 11.79 -10.25 7.16
CA PHE A 145 10.42 -10.06 6.69
C PHE A 145 10.17 -10.54 5.26
N ASP A 146 11.21 -10.88 4.49
CA ASP A 146 11.05 -11.44 3.13
C ASP A 146 10.92 -12.97 3.13
N GLN A 147 11.22 -13.61 4.27
CA GLN A 147 11.24 -15.08 4.41
C GLN A 147 9.86 -15.69 4.68
N ILE A 148 8.93 -14.88 5.19
CA ILE A 148 7.56 -15.28 5.49
C ILE A 148 6.64 -14.60 4.49
N GLU A 149 5.61 -15.32 4.03
CA GLU A 149 4.58 -14.72 3.20
C GLU A 149 3.75 -13.70 4.00
N PRO A 150 3.43 -12.53 3.43
CA PRO A 150 2.59 -11.54 4.09
C PRO A 150 1.24 -12.12 4.51
N ILE A 151 0.86 -11.89 5.77
CA ILE A 151 -0.46 -12.24 6.29
C ILE A 151 -1.48 -11.19 5.87
N LYS A 152 -2.66 -11.66 5.47
CA LYS A 152 -3.79 -10.81 5.10
C LYS A 152 -4.32 -10.09 6.34
N PRO A 153 -4.59 -8.78 6.25
CA PRO A 153 -5.12 -8.02 7.37
C PRO A 153 -6.54 -8.48 7.74
N SER A 154 -6.90 -8.34 9.00
CA SER A 154 -8.28 -8.53 9.45
C SER A 154 -9.17 -7.39 8.98
N ILE A 155 -8.68 -6.14 9.10
CA ILE A 155 -9.39 -4.91 8.73
C ILE A 155 -8.40 -3.92 8.10
N ILE A 156 -8.88 -3.15 7.12
CA ILE A 156 -8.18 -1.98 6.58
C ILE A 156 -9.01 -0.74 6.85
N PHE A 157 -8.44 0.19 7.59
CA PHE A 157 -8.97 1.53 7.77
C PHE A 157 -8.40 2.44 6.69
N SER A 158 -9.27 3.01 5.86
CA SER A 158 -8.87 3.93 4.81
C SER A 158 -9.39 5.33 5.09
N ASN A 159 -8.49 6.32 5.02
CA ASN A 159 -8.83 7.74 5.07
C ASN A 159 -9.41 8.18 3.72
N ALA A 160 -10.56 7.59 3.40
CA ALA A 160 -11.31 7.75 2.17
C ALA A 160 -12.76 8.13 2.52
N LEU A 161 -13.43 8.84 1.62
CA LEU A 161 -14.84 9.20 1.76
C LEU A 161 -15.58 8.89 0.46
N PHE A 162 -16.57 8.00 0.52
CA PHE A 162 -17.34 7.55 -0.64
C PHE A 162 -17.96 8.69 -1.49
N ILE A 163 -18.19 9.87 -0.90
CA ILE A 163 -18.74 11.05 -1.58
C ILE A 163 -17.70 11.75 -2.44
N SER A 164 -16.44 11.79 -1.98
CA SER A 164 -15.36 12.53 -2.64
C SER A 164 -14.50 11.63 -3.52
N ASP A 165 -14.36 10.36 -3.16
CA ASP A 165 -13.50 9.43 -3.88
C ASP A 165 -14.17 8.85 -5.12
N ALA A 166 -13.34 8.39 -6.05
CA ALA A 166 -13.79 7.67 -7.22
C ALA A 166 -14.61 6.42 -6.83
N THR A 167 -15.72 6.20 -7.54
CA THR A 167 -16.58 5.04 -7.29
C THR A 167 -15.82 3.74 -7.54
N ARG A 168 -15.84 2.86 -6.54
CA ARG A 168 -15.15 1.57 -6.60
C ARG A 168 -15.88 0.52 -5.75
N PRO A 169 -15.73 -0.77 -6.06
CA PRO A 169 -16.15 -1.82 -5.15
C PRO A 169 -15.27 -1.79 -3.88
N ILE A 170 -15.92 -1.86 -2.73
CA ILE A 170 -15.26 -1.88 -1.41
C ILE A 170 -15.61 -3.20 -0.75
N LEU A 171 -14.60 -3.93 -0.28
CA LEU A 171 -14.84 -5.19 0.44
C LEU A 171 -15.30 -4.91 1.88
N PRO A 172 -16.04 -5.84 2.51
CA PRO A 172 -16.49 -5.67 3.89
C PRO A 172 -15.37 -5.46 4.92
N ASN A 173 -14.16 -5.93 4.63
CA ASN A 173 -12.99 -5.76 5.49
C ASN A 173 -12.29 -4.40 5.33
N VAL A 174 -12.80 -3.53 4.46
CA VAL A 174 -12.28 -2.17 4.25
C VAL A 174 -13.28 -1.16 4.81
N ILE A 175 -12.87 -0.44 5.85
CA ILE A 175 -13.68 0.57 6.53
C ILE A 175 -13.15 1.95 6.17
N GLN A 176 -14.01 2.75 5.55
CA GLN A 176 -13.75 4.16 5.27
C GLN A 176 -14.21 5.01 6.45
N PHE A 177 -13.29 5.70 7.12
CA PHE A 177 -13.61 6.52 8.29
C PHE A 177 -13.67 8.03 8.00
N GLY A 178 -13.50 8.43 6.72
CA GLY A 178 -13.58 9.83 6.29
C GLY A 178 -12.37 10.66 6.73
N VAL A 179 -12.39 11.95 6.35
CA VAL A 179 -11.28 12.88 6.60
C VAL A 179 -11.12 13.16 8.10
N ILE A 180 -10.00 12.74 8.68
CA ILE A 180 -9.64 13.13 10.05
C ILE A 180 -9.18 14.58 10.04
N HIS A 181 -10.05 15.48 10.50
CA HIS A 181 -9.67 16.86 10.80
C HIS A 181 -9.15 16.96 12.24
N LEU A 182 -7.95 17.54 12.39
CA LEU A 182 -7.41 17.86 13.71
C LEU A 182 -8.33 18.87 14.40
N SER A 183 -8.72 18.57 15.64
CA SER A 183 -9.39 19.54 16.49
C SER A 183 -8.47 20.74 16.73
N GLN A 184 -9.06 21.93 16.90
CA GLN A 184 -8.26 23.12 17.18
C GLN A 184 -7.38 22.90 18.42
N PRO A 185 -6.12 23.36 18.39
CA PRO A 185 -5.25 23.23 19.55
C PRO A 185 -5.90 23.92 20.74
N LYS A 186 -5.93 23.25 21.90
CA LYS A 186 -6.38 23.89 23.13
C LYS A 186 -5.47 25.09 23.39
N LYS A 187 -6.06 26.28 23.53
CA LYS A 187 -5.32 27.45 23.98
C LYS A 187 -4.85 27.17 25.39
N ASN A 188 -3.54 27.19 25.61
CA ASN A 188 -2.97 27.23 26.96
C ASN A 188 -3.28 28.62 27.52
N THR A 189 -4.42 28.76 28.19
CA THR A 189 -4.70 29.86 29.13
C THR A 189 -4.24 29.45 30.52
#